data_AF-A0A3M1AZM3-F1
#
_entry.id   AF-A0A3M1AZM3-F1
#
_cell.length_a   1.000
_cell.length_b   1.000
_cell.length_c   1.000
_cell.angle_alpha   90.00
_cell.angle_beta   90.00
_cell.angle_gamma   90.00
#
_symmetry.space_group_name_H-M   'P 1'
#
loop_
_entity.id
_entity.type
_entity.pdbx_description
1 polymer ?
#
loop_
_entity_poly.entity_id
_entity_poly.type
_entity_poly.pdbx_seq_one_letter_code
_entity_poly.pdbx_strand_id
1 'polypeptide(L)'
;MKDKIIMKSKAEIGGVIVPLVTPLTPGEQVDEAALQKCVNHVIEGGVDGVFINSTTGEYAALRDAEREHNLQVVSELAAGRATVYAGISDTGTARVLQNIDVAAKYPVDAFVLMPPLVSSGKFEKNRGCY
;
A
#
# COMPACT_ATOMS: atom_id res chain seq x y z
N MET A 1 13.21 -20.59 1.38
CA MET A 1 12.63 -19.25 1.13
C MET A 1 11.10 -19.35 0.92
N LYS A 2 10.40 -20.19 1.70
CA LYS A 2 8.95 -20.47 1.54
C LYS A 2 8.14 -20.25 2.84
N ASP A 3 8.76 -19.73 3.90
CA ASP A 3 8.21 -19.81 5.26
C ASP A 3 7.96 -18.45 5.92
N LYS A 4 7.66 -17.40 5.16
CA LYS A 4 7.46 -16.05 5.73
C LYS A 4 6.14 -15.34 5.40
N ILE A 5 5.15 -16.05 4.85
CA ILE A 5 3.78 -15.53 4.83
C ILE A 5 3.03 -16.21 5.98
N ILE A 6 3.25 -15.70 7.20
CA ILE A 6 2.37 -16.01 8.32
C ILE A 6 1.10 -15.20 8.07
N MET A 7 0.07 -15.82 7.47
CA MET A 7 -1.28 -15.28 7.45
C MET A 7 -1.74 -15.18 8.91
N LYS A 8 -1.69 -13.96 9.49
CA LYS A 8 -2.38 -13.65 10.74
C LYS A 8 -3.86 -14.03 10.59
N SER A 9 -4.50 -14.40 11.71
CA SER A 9 -5.92 -14.74 11.79
C SER A 9 -6.73 -13.80 10.91
N LYS A 10 -7.52 -14.37 9.98
CA LYS A 10 -8.36 -13.72 8.98
C LYS A 10 -8.65 -12.27 9.37
N ALA A 11 -7.86 -11.33 8.87
CA ALA A 11 -8.27 -9.92 8.92
C ALA A 11 -9.70 -9.91 8.37
N GLU A 12 -10.63 -9.25 9.05
CA GLU A 12 -12.00 -9.14 8.53
C GLU A 12 -11.93 -8.27 7.27
N ILE A 13 -11.63 -8.91 6.15
CA ILE A 13 -11.53 -8.28 4.84
C ILE A 13 -12.96 -7.94 4.43
N GLY A 14 -13.27 -6.65 4.41
CA GLY A 14 -14.59 -6.12 4.08
C GLY A 14 -14.83 -4.75 4.72
N GLY A 15 -15.97 -4.15 4.43
CA GLY A 15 -16.38 -2.86 5.00
C GLY A 15 -15.97 -1.64 4.18
N VAL A 16 -15.88 -0.49 4.84
CA VAL A 16 -15.48 0.79 4.27
C VAL A 16 -13.96 0.89 4.29
N ILE A 17 -13.34 0.76 3.11
CA ILE A 17 -11.88 0.85 2.93
C ILE A 17 -11.56 2.16 2.22
N VAL A 18 -10.81 3.04 2.90
CA VAL A 18 -10.49 4.37 2.35
C VAL A 18 -9.09 4.37 1.73
N PRO A 19 -8.97 4.65 0.42
CA PRO A 19 -7.67 4.93 -0.17
C PRO A 19 -7.16 6.28 0.33
N LEU A 20 -5.97 6.28 0.92
CA LEU A 20 -5.36 7.47 1.50
C LEU A 20 -4.61 8.26 0.43
N VAL A 21 -4.72 9.59 0.52
CA VAL A 21 -3.84 10.52 -0.18
C VAL A 21 -2.45 10.50 0.45
N THR A 22 -1.42 10.90 -0.31
CA THR A 22 -0.05 11.06 0.19
C THR A 22 0.32 12.54 0.18
N PRO A 23 0.12 13.29 1.28
CA PRO A 23 0.53 14.69 1.35
C PRO A 23 2.03 14.82 1.17
N LEU A 24 2.46 15.77 0.32
CA LEU A 24 3.85 16.05 0.05
C LEU A 24 4.22 17.49 0.44
N THR A 25 5.45 17.67 0.91
CA THR A 25 6.07 18.98 1.07
C THR A 25 6.38 19.59 -0.31
N PRO A 26 6.71 20.89 -0.40
CA PRO A 26 7.18 21.49 -1.66
C PRO A 26 8.42 20.85 -2.25
N GLY A 27 9.19 20.10 -1.44
CA GLY A 27 10.35 19.35 -1.89
C GLY A 27 10.02 17.97 -2.48
N GLU A 28 8.74 17.56 -2.50
CA GLU A 28 8.29 16.21 -2.86
C GLU A 28 8.74 15.13 -1.85
N GLN A 29 8.78 15.48 -0.56
CA GLN A 29 8.91 14.51 0.55
C GLN A 29 7.54 14.30 1.18
N VAL A 30 7.26 13.12 1.75
CA VAL A 30 6.06 12.92 2.58
C VAL A 30 5.98 13.99 3.67
N ASP A 31 4.85 14.71 3.72
CA ASP A 31 4.50 15.57 4.85
C ASP A 31 3.84 14.71 5.94
N GLU A 32 4.66 14.19 6.85
CA GLU A 32 4.20 13.29 7.93
C GLU A 32 3.11 13.92 8.79
N ALA A 33 3.19 15.22 9.07
CA ALA A 33 2.23 15.90 9.94
C ALA A 33 0.85 16.02 9.26
N ALA A 34 0.82 16.32 7.96
CA ALA A 34 -0.40 16.30 7.18
C ALA A 34 -0.93 14.88 7.00
N LEU A 35 -0.05 13.91 6.71
CA LEU A 35 -0.40 12.51 6.55
C LEU A 35 -1.03 11.92 7.82
N GLN A 36 -0.45 12.17 8.99
CA GLN A 36 -0.98 11.72 10.27
C GLN A 36 -2.39 12.27 10.54
N LYS A 37 -2.66 13.53 10.17
CA LYS A 37 -4.01 14.12 10.27
C LYS A 37 -5.01 13.40 9.36
N CYS A 38 -4.62 13.12 8.10
CA CYS A 38 -5.47 12.38 7.17
C CYS A 38 -5.78 10.97 7.69
N VAL A 39 -4.77 10.25 8.16
CA VAL A 39 -4.93 8.88 8.70
C VAL A 39 -5.85 8.88 9.92
N ASN A 40 -5.60 9.75 10.89
CA ASN A 40 -6.43 9.81 12.10
C ASN A 40 -7.86 10.22 11.78
N HIS A 41 -8.06 11.18 10.88
CA HIS A 41 -9.40 11.61 10.50
C HIS A 41 -10.25 10.46 9.96
N VAL A 42 -9.71 9.62 9.07
CA VAL A 42 -10.48 8.52 8.50
C VAL A 42 -10.69 7.38 9.50
N ILE A 43 -9.68 7.06 10.32
CA ILE A 43 -9.80 6.02 11.36
C ILE A 43 -10.82 6.43 12.43
N GLU A 44 -10.76 7.67 12.91
CA GLU A 44 -11.73 8.22 13.87
C GLU A 44 -13.13 8.34 13.26
N GLY A 45 -13.22 8.45 11.94
CA GLY A 45 -14.47 8.35 11.17
C GLY A 45 -15.07 6.95 11.11
N GLY A 46 -14.39 5.93 11.65
CA GLY A 46 -14.93 4.56 11.77
C GLY A 46 -14.76 3.70 10.52
N VAL A 47 -13.73 3.95 9.71
CA VAL A 47 -13.41 3.09 8.56
C VAL A 47 -12.90 1.72 9.01
N ASP A 48 -13.23 0.68 8.27
CA ASP A 48 -12.78 -0.70 8.53
C ASP A 48 -11.35 -0.94 8.05
N GLY A 49 -10.89 -0.15 7.07
CA GLY A 49 -9.56 -0.29 6.50
C GLY A 49 -9.03 0.96 5.82
N VAL A 50 -7.70 0.99 5.68
CA VAL A 50 -6.97 2.02 4.94
C VAL A 50 -6.18 1.38 3.81
N PHE A 51 -6.19 2.03 2.64
CA PHE A 51 -5.48 1.57 1.46
C PHE A 51 -4.35 2.55 1.07
N ILE A 52 -3.12 2.09 1.27
CA ILE A 52 -1.87 2.85 1.11
C ILE A 52 -1.28 2.59 -0.28
N ASN A 53 -0.58 3.58 -0.85
CA ASN A 53 0.04 3.48 -2.17
C ASN A 53 -0.96 3.08 -3.27
N SER A 54 -2.16 3.64 -3.19
CA SER A 54 -3.21 3.55 -4.21
C SER A 54 -3.01 4.61 -5.30
N THR A 55 -3.84 4.60 -6.34
CA THR A 55 -3.88 5.69 -7.34
C THR A 55 -4.29 7.02 -6.71
N THR A 56 -5.19 7.02 -5.71
CA THR A 56 -5.55 8.21 -4.92
C THR A 56 -4.37 8.72 -4.11
N GLY A 57 -3.51 7.82 -3.63
CA GLY A 57 -2.24 8.15 -2.99
C GLY A 57 -1.11 8.47 -3.96
N GLU A 58 -1.41 8.54 -5.27
CA GLU A 58 -0.49 8.93 -6.34
C GLU A 58 0.79 8.08 -6.42
N TYR A 59 0.68 6.78 -6.09
CA TYR A 59 1.86 5.91 -5.95
C TYR A 59 2.80 5.89 -7.18
N ALA A 60 2.27 6.12 -8.38
CA ALA A 60 3.03 6.12 -9.63
C ALA A 60 3.88 7.39 -9.82
N ALA A 61 3.56 8.48 -9.12
CA ALA A 61 4.32 9.74 -9.13
C ALA A 61 5.39 9.79 -8.04
N LEU A 62 5.26 8.94 -7.01
CA LEU A 62 6.18 8.91 -5.87
C LEU A 62 7.47 8.16 -6.20
N ARG A 63 8.59 8.66 -5.66
CA ARG A 63 9.87 7.93 -5.65
C ARG A 63 9.73 6.70 -4.74
N ASP A 64 10.51 5.65 -5.02
CA ASP A 64 10.47 4.41 -4.24
C ASP A 64 10.69 4.65 -2.73
N ALA A 65 11.57 5.59 -2.36
CA ALA A 65 11.78 6.00 -0.97
C ALA A 65 10.55 6.65 -0.32
N GLU A 66 9.82 7.51 -1.04
CA GLU A 66 8.59 8.13 -0.52
C GLU A 66 7.46 7.10 -0.41
N ARG A 67 7.40 6.11 -1.31
CA ARG A 67 6.43 5.00 -1.22
C ARG A 67 6.67 4.14 0.02
N GLU A 68 7.93 3.79 0.32
CA GLU A 68 8.30 3.03 1.52
C GLU A 68 8.02 3.86 2.78
N HIS A 69 8.37 5.14 2.77
CA HIS A 69 8.15 6.03 3.92
C HIS A 69 6.66 6.28 4.21
N ASN A 70 5.84 6.54 3.17
CA ASN A 70 4.38 6.61 3.30
C ASN A 70 3.79 5.31 3.85
N LEU A 71 4.23 4.16 3.31
CA LEU A 71 3.80 2.85 3.80
C LEU A 71 4.14 2.65 5.28
N GLN A 72 5.36 2.95 5.67
CA GLN A 72 5.81 2.85 7.06
C GLN A 72 4.91 3.67 7.98
N VAL A 73 4.82 4.98 7.74
CA VAL A 73 4.10 5.92 8.63
C VAL A 73 2.63 5.53 8.76
N VAL A 74 1.95 5.28 7.64
CA VAL A 74 0.52 4.96 7.68
C VAL A 74 0.26 3.59 8.31
N SER A 75 1.04 2.57 7.96
CA SER A 75 0.81 1.22 8.49
C SER A 75 1.04 1.18 10.01
N GLU A 76 2.07 1.86 10.51
CA GLU A 76 2.34 1.96 11.95
C GLU A 76 1.22 2.72 12.69
N LEU A 77 0.69 3.80 12.10
CA LEU A 77 -0.42 4.57 12.69
C LEU A 77 -1.76 3.83 12.67
N ALA A 78 -1.98 2.96 11.68
CA ALA A 78 -3.21 2.21 11.49
C ALA A 78 -3.21 0.82 12.16
N ALA A 79 -2.02 0.29 12.49
CA ALA A 79 -1.86 -1.04 13.08
C ALA A 79 -2.75 -1.23 14.32
N GLY A 80 -3.62 -2.25 14.26
CA GLY A 80 -4.56 -2.58 15.34
C GLY A 80 -5.75 -1.63 15.47
N ARG A 81 -5.87 -0.61 14.62
CA ARG A 81 -6.99 0.35 14.58
C ARG A 81 -7.87 0.19 13.34
N ALA A 82 -7.29 -0.22 12.21
CA ALA A 82 -7.98 -0.52 10.96
C ALA A 82 -7.18 -1.57 10.17
N THR A 83 -7.83 -2.27 9.23
CA THR A 83 -7.13 -3.21 8.33
C THR A 83 -6.22 -2.45 7.37
N VAL A 84 -4.96 -2.85 7.27
CA VAL A 84 -3.97 -2.18 6.42
C VAL A 84 -3.82 -2.90 5.08
N TYR A 85 -4.26 -2.23 4.01
CA TYR A 85 -4.10 -2.67 2.63
C TYR A 85 -2.93 -1.92 1.98
N ALA A 86 -1.92 -2.65 1.50
CA ALA A 86 -0.75 -2.06 0.84
C ALA A 86 -0.78 -2.27 -0.67
N GLY A 87 -0.74 -1.18 -1.43
CA GLY A 87 -0.60 -1.19 -2.89
C GLY A 87 0.82 -1.58 -3.30
N ILE A 88 0.94 -2.74 -3.95
CA ILE A 88 2.22 -3.29 -4.42
C ILE A 88 2.35 -3.30 -5.95
N SER A 89 1.33 -2.79 -6.64
CA SER A 89 1.29 -2.66 -8.10
C SER A 89 2.46 -1.84 -8.63
N ASP A 90 2.97 -2.26 -9.78
CA ASP A 90 4.01 -1.55 -10.51
C ASP A 90 4.03 -1.99 -11.98
N THR A 91 4.94 -1.42 -12.75
CA THR A 91 5.13 -1.60 -14.20
C THR A 91 5.60 -3.00 -14.61
N GLY A 92 5.95 -3.87 -13.67
CA GLY A 92 6.31 -5.27 -13.97
C GLY A 92 6.56 -6.12 -12.73
N THR A 93 6.55 -7.44 -12.92
CA THR A 93 6.66 -8.44 -11.83
C THR A 93 7.86 -8.22 -10.91
N ALA A 94 9.04 -7.88 -11.45
CA ALA A 94 10.23 -7.67 -10.62
C ALA A 94 10.06 -6.51 -9.62
N ARG A 95 9.44 -5.41 -10.05
CA ARG A 95 9.14 -4.26 -9.19
C ARG A 95 8.02 -4.58 -8.20
N VAL A 96 7.03 -5.36 -8.62
CA VAL A 96 5.98 -5.87 -7.72
C VAL A 96 6.59 -6.73 -6.60
N LEU A 97 7.50 -7.65 -6.92
CA LEU A 97 8.21 -8.47 -5.93
C LEU A 97 9.03 -7.60 -4.97
N GLN A 98 9.72 -6.59 -5.47
CA GLN A 98 10.44 -5.62 -4.63
C GLN A 98 9.48 -4.88 -3.68
N ASN A 99 8.31 -4.46 -4.16
CA ASN A 99 7.30 -3.78 -3.34
C ASN A 99 6.73 -4.72 -2.26
N ILE A 100 6.57 -6.01 -2.57
CA ILE A 100 6.17 -7.03 -1.59
C ILE A 100 7.24 -7.19 -0.51
N ASP A 101 8.52 -7.31 -0.88
CA ASP A 101 9.63 -7.45 0.07
C ASP A 101 9.77 -6.23 0.99
N VAL A 102 9.55 -5.02 0.44
CA VAL A 102 9.49 -3.78 1.22
C VAL A 102 8.28 -3.80 2.17
N ALA A 103 7.09 -4.07 1.66
CA ALA A 103 5.87 -4.00 2.45
C ALA A 103 5.79 -5.06 3.56
N ALA A 104 6.39 -6.23 3.35
CA ALA A 104 6.46 -7.30 4.35
C ALA A 104 7.30 -6.94 5.59
N LYS A 105 8.03 -5.82 5.58
CA LYS A 105 8.75 -5.31 6.76
C LYS A 105 7.84 -4.57 7.76
N TYR A 106 6.63 -4.19 7.33
CA TYR A 106 5.72 -3.30 8.04
C TYR A 106 4.41 -4.00 8.42
N PRO A 107 3.60 -3.45 9.35
CA PRO A 107 2.32 -4.04 9.76
C PRO A 107 1.25 -3.89 8.67
N VAL A 108 1.32 -4.75 7.65
CA VAL A 108 0.37 -4.85 6.54
C VAL A 108 -0.46 -6.14 6.69
N ASP A 109 -1.77 -6.03 6.49
CA ASP A 109 -2.70 -7.16 6.59
C ASP A 109 -3.02 -7.78 5.22
N ALA A 110 -3.02 -6.96 4.16
CA ALA A 110 -3.31 -7.41 2.80
C ALA A 110 -2.51 -6.65 1.75
N PHE A 111 -2.14 -7.36 0.67
CA PHE A 111 -1.58 -6.75 -0.53
C PHE A 111 -2.67 -6.50 -1.57
N VAL A 112 -2.64 -5.32 -2.19
CA VAL A 112 -3.51 -4.95 -3.29
C VAL A 112 -2.68 -4.83 -4.56
N LEU A 113 -3.03 -5.66 -5.53
CA LEU A 113 -2.38 -5.75 -6.83
C LEU A 113 -3.41 -5.46 -7.92
N MET A 114 -3.05 -4.54 -8.80
CA MET A 114 -3.74 -4.29 -10.05
C MET A 114 -3.04 -5.04 -11.20
N PRO A 115 -3.77 -5.46 -12.24
CA PRO A 115 -3.17 -5.86 -13.50
C PRO A 115 -2.07 -4.88 -13.97
N PRO A 116 -1.03 -5.37 -14.66
CA PRO A 116 0.05 -4.51 -15.14
C PRO A 116 -0.46 -3.34 -15.97
N LEU A 117 -0.08 -2.10 -15.58
CA LEU A 117 -0.47 -0.86 -16.28
C LEU A 117 0.09 -0.79 -17.71
N VAL A 118 1.28 -1.35 -17.92
CA VAL A 118 1.98 -1.34 -19.21
C VAL A 118 2.06 -2.77 -19.74
N SER A 119 1.47 -3.00 -20.91
CA SER A 119 1.51 -4.29 -21.58
C SER A 119 2.76 -4.37 -22.45
N SER A 120 3.62 -5.35 -22.19
CA SER A 120 4.72 -5.71 -23.11
C SER A 120 4.24 -6.54 -24.33
N GLY A 121 2.93 -6.57 -24.60
CA GLY A 121 2.32 -7.38 -25.67
C GLY A 121 2.20 -8.87 -25.34
N LYS A 122 2.51 -9.28 -24.10
CA LYS A 122 2.55 -10.70 -23.68
C LYS A 122 1.37 -11.05 -22.77
N PHE A 123 0.15 -10.89 -23.28
CA PHE A 123 -1.10 -11.12 -22.52
C PHE A 123 -1.16 -12.50 -21.87
N GLU A 124 -0.65 -13.56 -22.51
CA GLU A 124 -0.58 -14.91 -21.92
C GLU A 124 0.42 -15.07 -20.77
N LYS A 125 1.47 -14.21 -20.69
CA LYS A 125 2.46 -14.22 -19.59
C LYS A 125 2.09 -13.34 -18.40
N ASN A 126 1.06 -12.49 -18.52
CA ASN A 126 0.60 -11.66 -17.41
C ASN A 126 -0.02 -12.49 -16.26
N ARG A 127 -0.20 -13.81 -16.44
CA ARG A 127 -0.43 -14.75 -15.33
C ARG A 127 0.69 -14.75 -14.28
N GLY A 128 1.93 -14.42 -14.67
CA GLY A 128 3.07 -14.34 -13.74
C GLY A 128 3.14 -13.04 -12.94
N CYS A 129 2.18 -12.12 -13.13
CA CYS A 129 2.09 -10.90 -12.33
C CYS A 129 1.17 -11.07 -11.11
N TYR A 130 0.37 -12.14 -11.05
CA TYR A 130 -0.52 -12.49 -9.95
C TYR A 130 0.05 -13.64 -9.11
#